data_AF-A0A6V7IV43-F1
#
_entry.id   AF-A0A6V7IV43-F1
#
_cell.length_a   1.000
_cell.length_b   1.000
_cell.length_c   1.000
_cell.angle_alpha   90.00
_cell.angle_beta   90.00
_cell.angle_gamma   90.00
#
_symmetry.space_group_name_H-M   'P 1'
#
loop_
_entity.id
_entity.type
_entity.pdbx_description
1 polymer ?
#
loop_
_entity_poly.entity_id
_entity_poly.type
_entity_poly.pdbx_seq_one_letter_code
_entity_poly.pdbx_strand_id
1 'polypeptide(L)'
;YNEEVQRVRNSPEILEKIISYRDYFDYVSQLTGKEIDVPRKMTHIYNALTAQLTLGLELPDWAHEIYTNGTLLSAGLLDFEVHNYNAKLQKLNG
;
A
#
# COMPACT_ATOMS: atom_id res chain seq x y z
N TYR A 1 1.42 14.38 14.87
CA TYR A 1 1.11 13.14 14.13
C TYR A 1 1.93 13.05 12.85
N ASN A 2 1.69 13.91 11.85
CA ASN A 2 2.37 13.88 10.55
C ASN A 2 3.91 13.88 10.64
N GLU A 3 4.50 14.68 11.53
CA GLU A 3 5.96 14.70 11.74
C GLU A 3 6.53 13.34 12.18
N GLU A 4 5.82 12.66 13.08
CA GLU A 4 6.23 11.35 13.59
C GLU A 4 6.08 10.26 12.51
N VAL A 5 5.03 10.34 11.70
CA VAL A 5 4.84 9.47 10.52
C VAL A 5 6.00 9.66 9.53
N GLN A 6 6.38 10.90 9.24
CA GLN A 6 7.51 11.19 8.35
C GLN A 6 8.84 10.68 8.93
N ARG A 7 9.05 10.83 10.24
CA ARG A 7 10.23 10.27 10.92
C ARG A 7 10.33 8.76 10.77
N VAL A 8 9.23 8.04 10.99
CA VAL A 8 9.16 6.57 10.85
C VAL A 8 9.34 6.16 9.39
N ARG A 9 8.66 6.83 8.45
CA ARG A 9 8.77 6.53 7.02
C ARG A 9 10.20 6.67 6.49
N ASN A 10 10.97 7.60 7.02
CA ASN A 10 12.37 7.84 6.65
C ASN A 10 13.38 7.02 7.48
N SER A 11 12.90 6.09 8.33
CA SER A 11 13.80 5.20 9.06
C SER A 11 14.41 4.14 8.13
N PRO A 12 15.65 3.69 8.35
CA PRO A 12 16.29 2.68 7.51
C PRO A 12 15.46 1.40 7.36
N GLU A 13 14.86 0.92 8.45
CA GLU A 13 14.01 -0.29 8.46
C GLU A 13 12.81 -0.16 7.52
N ILE A 14 12.07 0.96 7.60
CA ILE A 14 10.90 1.17 6.75
C ILE A 14 11.30 1.40 5.30
N LEU A 15 12.38 2.14 5.06
CA LEU A 15 12.89 2.35 3.70
C LEU A 15 13.30 1.01 3.06
N GLU A 16 13.94 0.11 3.81
CA GLU A 16 14.29 -1.23 3.32
C GLU A 16 13.05 -2.04 2.93
N LYS A 17 12.00 -2.02 3.76
CA LYS A 17 10.70 -2.64 3.43
C LYS A 17 10.08 -2.03 2.17
N ILE A 18 10.09 -0.71 2.02
CA ILE A 18 9.55 -0.03 0.83
C ILE A 18 10.36 -0.43 -0.42
N ILE A 19 11.69 -0.46 -0.32
CA ILE A 19 12.58 -0.83 -1.43
C ILE A 19 12.32 -2.27 -1.87
N SER A 20 12.03 -3.18 -0.94
CA SER A 20 11.71 -4.58 -1.27
C SER A 20 10.47 -4.75 -2.17
N TYR A 21 9.59 -3.75 -2.22
CA TYR A 21 8.40 -3.72 -3.09
C TYR A 21 8.59 -2.89 -4.37
N ARG A 22 9.76 -2.29 -4.62
CA ARG A 22 9.96 -1.36 -5.75
C ARG A 22 9.60 -1.98 -7.10
N ASP A 23 10.08 -3.18 -7.38
CA ASP A 23 9.79 -3.85 -8.65
C ASP A 23 8.28 -4.10 -8.82
N TYR A 24 7.59 -4.39 -7.72
CA TYR A 24 6.14 -4.56 -7.72
C TYR A 24 5.39 -3.23 -7.90
N PHE A 25 5.92 -2.13 -7.35
CA PHE A 25 5.40 -0.78 -7.58
C PHE A 25 5.49 -0.40 -9.05
N ASP A 26 6.63 -0.68 -9.69
CA ASP A 26 6.83 -0.42 -11.11
C ASP A 26 5.88 -1.27 -11.97
N TYR A 27 5.72 -2.55 -11.63
CA TYR A 27 4.77 -3.44 -12.30
C TYR A 27 3.32 -2.93 -12.21
N VAL A 28 2.83 -2.58 -11.01
CA VAL A 28 1.47 -2.03 -10.85
C VAL A 28 1.34 -0.66 -11.52
N SER A 29 2.41 0.14 -11.57
CA SER A 29 2.40 1.42 -12.29
C SER A 29 2.18 1.22 -13.79
N GLN A 30 2.83 0.21 -14.38
CA GLN A 30 2.66 -0.15 -15.79
C GLN A 30 1.23 -0.63 -16.09
N LEU A 31 0.64 -1.43 -15.20
CA LEU A 31 -0.73 -1.91 -15.37
C LEU A 31 -1.78 -0.81 -15.26
N THR A 32 -1.60 0.12 -14.32
CA THR A 32 -2.61 1.15 -14.01
C THR A 32 -2.42 2.45 -14.78
N GLY A 33 -1.25 2.64 -15.41
CA GLY A 33 -0.85 3.93 -16.00
C GLY A 33 -0.67 5.05 -14.97
N LYS A 34 -0.58 4.72 -13.68
CA LYS A 34 -0.42 5.67 -12.57
C LYS A 34 0.90 5.41 -11.87
N GLU A 35 1.63 6.46 -11.54
CA GLU A 35 2.85 6.34 -10.75
C GLU A 35 2.55 5.81 -9.34
N ILE A 36 3.16 4.68 -8.98
CA ILE A 36 3.12 4.07 -7.64
C ILE A 36 4.50 4.19 -7.00
N ASP A 37 4.62 5.03 -5.99
CA ASP A 37 5.87 5.38 -5.32
C ASP A 37 5.80 5.18 -3.80
N VAL A 38 4.59 4.95 -3.26
CA VAL A 38 4.35 4.81 -1.82
C VAL A 38 3.34 3.70 -1.52
N PRO A 39 3.51 2.98 -0.38
CA PRO A 39 2.58 1.95 0.09
C PRO A 39 1.11 2.37 0.10
N ARG A 40 0.81 3.62 0.49
CA ARG A 40 -0.55 4.15 0.53
C ARG A 40 -1.30 4.02 -0.80
N LYS A 41 -0.62 4.17 -1.94
CA LYS A 41 -1.25 4.05 -3.26
C LYS A 41 -1.69 2.60 -3.54
N MET A 42 -0.93 1.61 -3.05
CA MET A 42 -1.34 0.19 -3.11
C MET A 42 -2.61 -0.08 -2.30
N THR A 43 -2.69 0.48 -1.09
CA THR A 43 -3.91 0.40 -0.27
C THR A 43 -5.13 0.97 -0.99
N HIS A 44 -4.98 2.10 -1.69
CA HIS A 44 -6.08 2.67 -2.46
C HIS A 44 -6.53 1.77 -3.61
N ILE A 45 -5.59 1.13 -4.33
CA ILE A 45 -5.92 0.17 -5.40
C ILE A 45 -6.65 -1.03 -4.80
N TYR A 46 -6.12 -1.64 -3.74
CA TYR A 46 -6.73 -2.79 -3.08
C TYR A 46 -8.17 -2.49 -2.62
N ASN A 47 -8.39 -1.34 -2.00
CA ASN A 47 -9.71 -0.92 -1.54
C ASN A 47 -10.67 -0.67 -2.70
N ALA A 48 -10.19 -0.06 -3.81
CA ALA A 48 -11.00 0.18 -4.99
C ALA A 48 -11.43 -1.12 -5.69
N LEU A 49 -10.52 -2.11 -5.78
CA LEU A 49 -10.84 -3.44 -6.34
C LEU A 49 -11.81 -4.21 -5.42
N THR A 50 -11.57 -4.16 -4.11
CA THR A 50 -12.49 -4.77 -3.12
C THR A 50 -13.88 -4.14 -3.21
N ALA A 51 -13.97 -2.81 -3.30
CA ALA A 51 -15.25 -2.11 -3.46
C ALA A 51 -16.01 -2.57 -4.71
N GLN A 52 -15.32 -2.67 -5.86
CA GLN A 52 -15.92 -3.17 -7.11
C GLN A 52 -16.50 -4.57 -6.93
N LEU A 53 -15.72 -5.50 -6.37
CA LEU A 53 -16.18 -6.86 -6.10
C LEU A 53 -17.39 -6.88 -5.16
N THR A 54 -17.36 -6.09 -4.07
CA THR A 54 -18.49 -6.02 -3.12
C THR A 54 -19.76 -5.43 -3.73
N LEU A 55 -19.63 -4.62 -4.77
CA LEU A 55 -20.76 -4.07 -5.54
C LEU A 55 -21.23 -5.01 -6.65
N GLY A 56 -20.61 -6.18 -6.82
CA GLY A 56 -20.93 -7.12 -7.90
C GLY A 56 -20.45 -6.66 -9.28
N LEU A 57 -19.49 -5.74 -9.33
CA LEU A 57 -18.85 -5.31 -10.58
C LEU A 57 -17.72 -6.26 -10.96
N GLU A 58 -17.56 -6.49 -12.26
CA GLU A 58 -16.43 -7.25 -12.79
C GLU A 58 -15.14 -6.43 -12.69
N LEU A 59 -14.04 -7.11 -12.34
CA LEU A 59 -12.73 -6.49 -12.32
C LEU A 59 -12.15 -6.46 -13.74
N PRO A 60 -11.32 -5.46 -14.06
CA PRO A 60 -10.51 -5.50 -15.27
C PRO A 60 -9.60 -6.74 -15.30
N ASP A 61 -9.30 -7.26 -16.49
CA ASP A 61 -8.48 -8.48 -16.66
C ASP A 61 -7.14 -8.42 -15.89
N TRP A 62 -6.45 -7.28 -15.96
CA TRP A 62 -5.18 -7.06 -15.27
C TRP A 62 -5.30 -7.07 -13.73
N ALA A 63 -6.47 -6.73 -13.20
CA ALA A 63 -6.68 -6.58 -11.78
C ALA A 63 -6.82 -7.92 -11.06
N HIS A 64 -7.26 -8.96 -11.77
CA HIS A 64 -7.42 -10.30 -11.19
C HIS A 64 -6.09 -10.87 -10.66
N GLU A 65 -5.00 -10.71 -11.42
CA GLU A 65 -3.68 -11.21 -11.05
C GLU A 65 -3.17 -10.52 -9.77
N ILE A 66 -3.22 -9.19 -9.74
CA ILE A 66 -2.67 -8.42 -8.61
C ILE A 66 -3.55 -8.47 -7.37
N TYR A 67 -4.86 -8.69 -7.52
CA TYR A 67 -5.78 -8.77 -6.38
C TYR A 67 -5.61 -10.09 -5.63
N THR A 68 -5.40 -11.19 -6.35
CA THR A 68 -5.36 -12.54 -5.77
C THR A 68 -3.98 -12.97 -5.26
N ASN A 69 -2.89 -12.39 -5.79
CA ASN A 69 -1.55 -12.79 -5.41
C ASN A 69 -1.11 -12.38 -3.99
N GLY A 70 -1.87 -11.51 -3.31
CA GLY A 70 -1.61 -11.06 -1.94
C GLY A 70 -0.48 -10.03 -1.79
N THR A 71 0.33 -9.80 -2.81
CA THR A 71 1.42 -8.80 -2.80
C THR A 71 0.86 -7.38 -2.72
N LEU A 72 -0.23 -7.10 -3.43
CA LEU A 72 -0.91 -5.79 -3.37
C LEU A 72 -1.34 -5.44 -1.95
N LEU A 73 -1.96 -6.40 -1.25
CA LEU A 73 -2.39 -6.22 0.13
C LEU A 73 -1.17 -6.07 1.06
N SER A 74 -0.17 -6.95 0.96
CA SER A 74 1.05 -6.91 1.78
C SER A 74 1.78 -5.58 1.64
N ALA A 75 1.94 -5.08 0.42
CA ALA A 75 2.55 -3.80 0.14
C ALA A 75 1.73 -2.62 0.69
N GLY A 76 0.40 -2.70 0.64
CA GLY A 76 -0.49 -1.71 1.24
C GLY A 76 -0.46 -1.71 2.78
N LEU A 77 -0.33 -2.89 3.40
CA LEU A 77 -0.23 -3.05 4.85
C LEU A 77 0.97 -2.32 5.44
N LEU A 78 2.05 -2.13 4.67
CA LEU A 78 3.19 -1.33 5.10
C LEU A 78 2.80 0.13 5.44
N ASP A 79 1.79 0.70 4.78
CA ASP A 79 1.28 2.02 5.18
C ASP A 79 0.66 1.98 6.57
N PHE A 80 -0.11 0.94 6.88
CA PHE A 80 -0.70 0.75 8.22
C PHE A 80 0.38 0.49 9.28
N GLU A 81 1.42 -0.30 8.96
CA GLU A 81 2.57 -0.49 9.83
C GLU A 81 3.22 0.84 10.19
N VAL A 82 3.46 1.71 9.20
CA VAL A 82 4.04 3.04 9.44
C VAL A 82 3.19 3.87 10.40
N HIS A 83 1.86 3.89 10.20
CA HIS A 83 0.95 4.68 11.04
C HIS A 83 0.74 4.07 12.45
N ASN A 84 1.17 2.83 12.69
CA ASN A 84 1.03 2.15 13.99
C ASN A 84 2.38 1.66 14.56
N TYR A 85 3.50 2.14 14.02
CA TYR A 85 4.84 1.59 14.26
C TYR A 85 5.30 1.68 15.71
N ASN A 86 4.92 2.74 16.43
CA ASN A 86 5.33 2.95 17.81
C ASN A 86 4.17 3.43 18.70
N ALA A 87 4.35 3.35 20.02
CA ALA A 87 3.33 3.74 20.99
C ALA A 87 2.86 5.20 20.84
N LYS A 88 3.73 6.10 20.38
CA LYS A 88 3.37 7.50 20.12
C LYS A 88 2.41 7.60 18.93
N LEU A 89 2.68 6.90 17.84
CA LEU A 89 1.79 6.87 16.67
C LEU A 89 0.48 6.16 16.97
N GLN A 90 0.52 5.02 17.67
CA GLN A 90 -0.70 4.31 18.09
C GLN A 90 -1.61 5.20 18.95
N LYS A 91 -1.03 5.98 19.88
CA LYS A 91 -1.79 6.93 20.71
C LYS A 91 -2.34 8.11 19.91
N LEU A 92 -1.65 8.55 18.86
CA LEU A 92 -2.07 9.69 18.03
C LEU A 92 -3.04 9.29 16.91
N ASN A 93 -3.04 8.02 16.51
CA ASN A 93 -3.92 7.45 15.49
C ASN A 93 -5.24 6.90 16.09
N GLY A 94 -5.36 6.90 17.42
CA GLY A 94 -6.51 6.43 18.19
C GLY A 94 -7.49 7.53 18.55
#